data_AF-A0AA37GNY9-F1
#
_entry.id   AF-A0AA37GNY9-F1
#
_cell.length_a   1.000
_cell.length_b   1.000
_cell.length_c   1.000
_cell.angle_alpha   90.00
_cell.angle_beta   90.00
_cell.angle_gamma   90.00
#
_symmetry.space_group_name_H-M   'P 1'
#
loop_
_entity.id
_entity.type
_entity.pdbx_description
1 polymer ?
#
loop_
_entity_poly.entity_id
_entity_poly.type
_entity_poly.pdbx_seq_one_letter_code
_entity_poly.pdbx_strand_id
1 'polypeptide(L)'
;MSNTEAIRLMLNQDPATATWHTPVYSNEALQLLGWAYENITGKSMEDGFRTGILEPLGLSRSFWSPPKDDPNANIVELDPSSMKDLVGYDFEEGLATYTPTGGIYSSLGDLSAIGRSILSSSLLPPSTTREWLRPITHSQHTHSAIGRPWEITRMDLPFAPGSERTRLVDIYAKNGGIAAYLTYLILSPDHGIGFTLMVASKTSFGGDGDLDATFSILSELLLEKWVPAAEAAARDAAGDDLAGTYVADDGSDSTAELALVRGRLGLTVKRLVYNGTDFFATVGKNLGFQGADLQFVGLKDEGEVSFRAVFSNIEGESAGRAPVLGKKCAGTWGGAGWFTYGNTALDEAVFSLGVDGKATALSFPALRLKLIKKPTKELVGFDDSHTASEEL
;
A
#
# COMPACT_ATOMS: atom_id res chain seq x y z
N MET A 1 15.14 -36.34 2.05
CA MET A 1 16.32 -36.06 1.19
C MET A 1 17.34 -35.26 2.00
N SER A 2 18.65 -35.49 1.87
CA SER A 2 19.65 -34.64 2.54
C SER A 2 19.84 -33.32 1.81
N ASN A 3 20.25 -32.25 2.50
CA ASN A 3 20.53 -30.95 1.86
C ASN A 3 21.58 -31.08 0.74
N THR A 4 22.59 -31.94 0.92
CA THR A 4 23.61 -32.21 -0.10
C THR A 4 23.03 -32.81 -1.37
N GLU A 5 22.08 -33.75 -1.24
CA GLU A 5 21.43 -34.36 -2.40
C GLU A 5 20.51 -33.36 -3.10
N ALA A 6 19.77 -32.54 -2.34
CA ALA A 6 18.91 -31.49 -2.90
C ALA A 6 19.73 -30.47 -3.71
N ILE A 7 20.87 -30.00 -3.18
CA ILE A 7 21.78 -29.10 -3.89
C ILE A 7 22.35 -29.77 -5.14
N ARG A 8 22.74 -31.05 -5.05
CA ARG A 8 23.23 -31.80 -6.21
C ARG A 8 22.19 -31.87 -7.32
N LEU A 9 20.92 -32.07 -6.99
CA LEU A 9 19.83 -32.06 -7.96
C LEU A 9 19.62 -30.68 -8.57
N MET A 10 19.64 -29.60 -7.77
CA MET A 10 19.55 -28.23 -8.28
C MET A 10 20.68 -27.90 -9.27
N LEU A 11 21.91 -28.37 -9.02
CA LEU A 11 23.06 -28.16 -9.92
C LEU A 11 22.94 -28.87 -11.27
N ASN A 12 22.05 -29.86 -11.40
CA ASN A 12 21.82 -30.58 -12.65
C ASN A 12 20.60 -30.04 -13.43
N GLN A 13 19.92 -29.02 -12.91
CA GLN A 13 18.79 -28.40 -13.60
C GLN A 13 19.27 -27.42 -14.67
N ASP A 14 18.56 -27.39 -15.79
CA ASP A 14 18.76 -26.35 -16.79
C ASP A 14 18.13 -25.03 -16.30
N PRO A 15 18.78 -23.87 -16.54
CA PRO A 15 18.24 -22.59 -16.13
C PRO A 15 16.95 -22.27 -16.91
N ALA A 16 15.88 -21.94 -16.19
CA ALA A 16 14.62 -21.52 -16.82
C ALA A 16 14.77 -20.19 -17.60
N THR A 17 15.68 -19.32 -17.16
CA THR A 17 15.97 -18.03 -17.79
C THR A 17 17.38 -17.54 -17.40
N ALA A 18 17.93 -16.60 -18.17
CA ALA A 18 19.14 -15.88 -17.74
C ALA A 18 18.88 -15.09 -16.45
N THR A 19 19.92 -14.94 -15.63
CA THR A 19 19.89 -14.14 -14.40
C THR A 19 19.42 -12.71 -14.72
N TRP A 20 18.51 -12.16 -13.91
CA TRP A 20 17.94 -10.81 -14.08
C TRP A 20 17.14 -10.58 -15.39
N HIS A 21 16.72 -11.63 -16.09
CA HIS A 21 15.93 -11.48 -17.31
C HIS A 21 14.42 -11.34 -17.07
N THR A 22 13.82 -12.24 -16.29
CA THR A 22 12.38 -12.20 -15.94
C THR A 22 12.17 -12.86 -14.58
N PRO A 23 11.19 -12.40 -13.76
CA PRO A 23 10.86 -13.10 -12.53
C PRO A 23 10.30 -14.50 -12.82
N VAL A 24 10.75 -15.50 -12.05
CA VAL A 24 10.27 -16.88 -12.09
C VAL A 24 10.10 -17.35 -10.65
N TYR A 25 8.91 -17.87 -10.32
CA TYR A 25 8.63 -18.45 -9.01
C TYR A 25 9.40 -19.77 -8.84
N SER A 26 10.00 -20.00 -7.67
CA SER A 26 10.68 -21.26 -7.36
C SER A 26 10.66 -21.52 -5.85
N ASN A 27 10.13 -22.68 -5.47
CA ASN A 27 10.19 -23.18 -4.10
C ASN A 27 11.64 -23.48 -3.70
N GLU A 28 12.41 -24.05 -4.61
CA GLU A 28 13.84 -24.35 -4.43
C GLU A 28 14.64 -23.11 -4.10
N ALA A 29 14.36 -21.98 -4.77
CA ALA A 29 15.00 -20.70 -4.48
C ALA A 29 14.67 -20.20 -3.07
N LEU A 30 13.42 -20.32 -2.62
CA LEU A 30 13.02 -19.97 -1.24
C LEU A 30 13.66 -20.90 -0.20
N GLN A 31 13.76 -22.20 -0.50
CA GLN A 31 14.44 -23.14 0.38
C GLN A 31 15.95 -22.86 0.48
N LEU A 32 16.58 -22.51 -0.64
CA LEU A 32 17.98 -22.10 -0.67
C LEU A 32 18.23 -20.85 0.18
N LEU A 33 17.30 -19.88 0.18
CA LEU A 33 17.36 -18.73 1.10
C LEU A 33 17.27 -19.15 2.56
N GLY A 34 16.44 -20.15 2.88
CA GLY A 34 16.37 -20.76 4.21
C GLY A 34 17.73 -21.32 4.66
N TRP A 35 18.36 -22.16 3.84
CA TRP A 35 19.69 -22.70 4.17
C TRP A 35 20.77 -21.62 4.25
N ALA A 36 20.70 -20.59 3.41
CA ALA A 36 21.61 -19.46 3.49
C ALA A 36 21.46 -18.71 4.84
N TYR A 37 20.24 -18.48 5.30
CA TYR A 37 19.97 -17.90 6.62
C TYR A 37 20.59 -18.75 7.74
N GLU A 38 20.39 -20.07 7.71
CA GLU A 38 20.91 -20.97 8.75
C GLU A 38 22.44 -20.95 8.77
N ASN A 39 23.08 -20.97 7.60
CA ASN A 39 24.53 -20.92 7.48
C ASN A 39 25.11 -19.57 7.92
N ILE A 40 24.44 -18.45 7.63
CA ILE A 40 24.91 -17.10 8.00
C ILE A 40 24.74 -16.86 9.51
N THR A 41 23.61 -17.29 10.07
CA THR A 41 23.24 -16.96 11.46
C THR A 41 23.66 -18.02 12.47
N GLY A 42 23.92 -19.25 12.02
CA GLY A 42 24.10 -20.42 12.88
C GLY A 42 22.83 -20.85 13.63
N LYS A 43 21.67 -20.28 13.29
CA LYS A 43 20.37 -20.61 13.91
C LYS A 43 19.50 -21.37 12.92
N SER A 44 18.67 -22.27 13.42
CA SER A 44 17.62 -22.89 12.59
C SER A 44 16.64 -21.84 12.09
N MET A 45 16.01 -22.08 10.93
CA MET A 45 14.91 -21.22 10.46
C MET A 45 13.73 -21.21 11.44
N GLU A 46 13.47 -22.33 12.12
CA GLU A 46 12.44 -22.44 13.15
C GLU A 46 12.72 -21.48 14.33
N ASP A 47 13.95 -21.47 14.84
CA ASP A 47 14.34 -20.52 15.89
C ASP A 47 14.31 -19.07 15.40
N GLY A 48 14.69 -18.83 14.15
CA GLY A 48 14.57 -17.52 13.50
C GLY A 48 13.13 -17.03 13.43
N PHE A 49 12.21 -17.90 13.00
CA PHE A 49 10.79 -17.62 12.94
C PHE A 49 10.21 -17.34 14.33
N ARG A 50 10.52 -18.19 15.31
CA ARG A 50 10.07 -18.02 16.70
C ARG A 50 10.56 -16.71 17.32
N THR A 51 11.87 -16.47 17.30
CA THR A 51 12.48 -15.34 18.01
C THR A 51 12.37 -14.01 17.25
N GLY A 52 12.27 -14.06 15.92
CA GLY A 52 12.19 -12.88 15.05
C GLY A 52 10.78 -12.42 14.73
N ILE A 53 9.78 -13.31 14.80
CA ILE A 53 8.39 -13.01 14.40
C ILE A 53 7.40 -13.38 15.49
N LEU A 54 7.39 -14.62 15.98
CA LEU A 54 6.34 -15.08 16.91
C LEU A 54 6.40 -14.36 18.25
N GLU A 55 7.55 -14.43 18.93
CA GLU A 55 7.72 -13.87 20.27
C GLU A 55 7.55 -12.35 20.30
N PRO A 56 8.16 -11.56 19.39
CA PRO A 56 8.01 -10.11 19.39
C PRO A 56 6.58 -9.62 19.12
N LEU A 57 5.78 -10.41 18.39
CA LEU A 57 4.39 -10.09 18.08
C LEU A 57 3.37 -10.81 18.98
N GLY A 58 3.83 -11.67 19.90
CA GLY A 58 2.96 -12.44 20.79
C GLY A 58 2.06 -13.45 20.04
N LEU A 59 2.53 -13.99 18.92
CA LEU A 59 1.76 -14.91 18.07
C LEU A 59 1.78 -16.31 18.70
N SER A 60 0.62 -16.80 19.11
CA SER A 60 0.47 -18.05 19.88
C SER A 60 -0.24 -19.16 19.09
N ARG A 61 -0.73 -18.85 17.89
CA ARG A 61 -1.49 -19.72 16.99
C ARG A 61 -0.81 -19.83 15.63
N SER A 62 0.53 -19.75 15.61
CA SER A 62 1.38 -19.89 14.44
C SER A 62 2.47 -20.90 14.76
N PHE A 63 2.69 -21.85 13.85
CA PHE A 63 3.48 -23.05 14.14
C PHE A 63 4.38 -23.39 12.96
N TRP A 64 5.63 -23.75 13.28
CA TRP A 64 6.58 -24.26 12.30
C TRP A 64 6.20 -25.65 11.78
N SER A 65 5.62 -26.48 12.65
CA SER A 65 5.12 -27.82 12.37
C SER A 65 3.61 -27.91 12.65
N PRO A 66 2.87 -28.85 12.03
CA PRO A 66 1.44 -28.98 12.26
C PRO A 66 1.11 -29.21 13.75
N PRO A 67 0.19 -28.45 14.36
CA PRO A 67 -0.19 -28.59 15.78
C PRO A 67 -1.22 -29.72 15.98
N LYS A 68 -0.84 -30.97 15.72
CA LYS A 68 -1.78 -32.13 15.70
C LYS A 68 -2.46 -32.42 17.04
N ASP A 69 -1.74 -32.19 18.14
CA ASP A 69 -2.23 -32.47 19.49
C ASP A 69 -3.03 -31.30 20.11
N ASP A 70 -3.26 -30.23 19.34
CA ASP A 70 -3.99 -29.06 19.79
C ASP A 70 -5.49 -29.19 19.45
N PRO A 71 -6.37 -29.36 20.45
CA PRO A 71 -7.80 -29.52 20.21
C PRO A 71 -8.46 -28.26 19.64
N ASN A 72 -7.77 -27.12 19.63
CA ASN A 72 -8.25 -25.86 19.06
C ASN A 72 -7.68 -25.60 17.65
N ALA A 73 -6.88 -26.53 17.10
CA ALA A 73 -6.39 -26.44 15.73
C ALA A 73 -7.40 -27.06 14.77
N ASN A 74 -7.95 -26.25 13.87
CA ASN A 74 -8.78 -26.74 12.77
C ASN A 74 -7.88 -27.20 11.62
N ILE A 75 -7.40 -28.43 11.73
CA ILE A 75 -6.66 -29.09 10.65
C ILE A 75 -7.64 -29.98 9.90
N VAL A 76 -7.86 -29.71 8.61
CA VAL A 76 -8.50 -30.65 7.70
C VAL A 76 -7.56 -31.84 7.58
N GLU A 77 -7.94 -32.96 8.17
CA GLU A 77 -7.25 -34.23 7.93
C GLU A 77 -7.27 -34.52 6.43
N LEU A 78 -6.08 -34.46 5.84
CA LEU A 78 -5.84 -34.85 4.47
C LEU A 78 -5.37 -36.29 4.50
N ASP A 79 -6.08 -37.17 3.81
CA ASP A 79 -5.60 -38.52 3.58
C ASP A 79 -4.26 -38.44 2.82
N PRO A 80 -3.13 -38.88 3.42
CA PRO A 80 -1.82 -38.78 2.78
C PRO A 80 -1.76 -39.50 1.42
N SER A 81 -2.57 -40.56 1.25
CA SER A 81 -2.66 -41.28 -0.03
C SER A 81 -3.29 -40.44 -1.13
N SER A 82 -4.21 -39.53 -0.78
CA SER A 82 -4.84 -38.60 -1.72
C SER A 82 -3.89 -37.47 -2.15
N MET A 83 -2.82 -37.23 -1.39
CA MET A 83 -1.85 -36.17 -1.67
C MET A 83 -0.70 -36.61 -2.56
N LYS A 84 -0.30 -37.88 -2.48
CA LYS A 84 0.73 -38.45 -3.34
C LYS A 84 0.45 -38.18 -4.82
N ASP A 85 -0.79 -38.38 -5.26
CA ASP A 85 -1.20 -38.20 -6.65
C ASP A 85 -1.22 -36.72 -7.07
N LEU A 86 -1.45 -35.80 -6.13
CA LEU A 86 -1.50 -34.35 -6.39
C LEU A 86 -0.10 -33.71 -6.40
N VAL A 87 0.80 -34.11 -5.50
CA VAL A 87 2.13 -33.49 -5.34
C VAL A 87 3.26 -34.30 -5.97
N GLY A 88 3.01 -35.54 -6.40
CA GLY A 88 3.99 -36.38 -7.11
C GLY A 88 5.06 -37.02 -6.23
N TYR A 89 4.97 -36.87 -4.90
CA TYR A 89 5.84 -37.51 -3.91
C TYR A 89 5.03 -37.91 -2.67
N ASP A 90 5.54 -38.86 -1.88
CA ASP A 90 4.88 -39.27 -0.63
C ASP A 90 4.75 -38.04 0.29
N PHE A 91 3.52 -37.63 0.54
CA PHE A 91 3.20 -36.53 1.45
C PHE A 91 3.42 -37.02 2.88
N GLU A 92 4.67 -36.97 3.35
CA GLU A 92 4.96 -37.19 4.76
C GLU A 92 4.52 -35.94 5.55
N GLU A 93 3.80 -36.15 6.66
CA GLU A 93 3.42 -35.08 7.59
C GLU A 93 4.68 -34.41 8.15
N GLY A 94 5.08 -33.32 7.50
CA GLY A 94 6.37 -32.71 7.74
C GLY A 94 7.00 -32.27 6.43
N LEU A 95 6.52 -31.13 5.92
CA LEU A 95 7.31 -30.21 5.09
C LEU A 95 8.63 -29.76 5.76
N ALA A 96 9.14 -30.46 6.77
CA ALA A 96 10.34 -30.14 7.54
C ALA A 96 11.62 -29.98 6.69
N THR A 97 11.60 -30.35 5.39
CA THR A 97 12.69 -30.02 4.44
C THR A 97 12.40 -28.85 3.50
N TYR A 98 11.14 -28.37 3.42
CA TYR A 98 10.68 -27.26 2.56
C TYR A 98 9.81 -26.22 3.28
N THR A 99 9.76 -26.18 4.62
CA THR A 99 8.95 -25.22 5.39
C THR A 99 9.14 -23.76 4.96
N PRO A 100 10.38 -23.28 4.67
CA PRO A 100 10.62 -21.96 4.09
C PRO A 100 9.80 -21.60 2.84
N THR A 101 9.24 -22.57 2.11
CA THR A 101 8.50 -22.32 0.86
C THR A 101 6.99 -22.20 1.05
N GLY A 102 6.46 -22.53 2.24
CA GLY A 102 5.01 -22.50 2.51
C GLY A 102 4.50 -23.48 3.57
N GLY A 103 5.36 -23.99 4.45
CA GLY A 103 4.98 -25.01 5.44
C GLY A 103 4.51 -24.49 6.80
N ILE A 104 4.38 -23.17 6.96
CA ILE A 104 3.93 -22.56 8.22
C ILE A 104 2.42 -22.68 8.38
N TYR A 105 1.98 -23.09 9.56
CA TYR A 105 0.58 -23.08 9.96
C TYR A 105 0.30 -21.82 10.77
N SER A 106 -0.85 -21.18 10.53
CA SER A 106 -1.24 -19.96 11.26
C SER A 106 -2.74 -19.93 11.47
N SER A 107 -3.20 -19.09 12.39
CA SER A 107 -4.59 -18.64 12.48
C SER A 107 -4.81 -17.35 11.71
N LEU A 108 -6.10 -17.04 11.45
CA LEU A 108 -6.53 -15.77 10.88
C LEU A 108 -6.06 -14.57 11.73
N GLY A 109 -6.13 -14.71 13.06
CA GLY A 109 -5.78 -13.65 14.01
C GLY A 109 -4.29 -13.31 13.99
N ASP A 110 -3.44 -14.33 14.03
CA ASP A 110 -1.98 -14.17 14.01
C ASP A 110 -1.49 -13.64 12.66
N LEU A 111 -1.99 -14.17 11.54
CA LEU A 111 -1.60 -13.71 10.21
C LEU A 111 -2.06 -12.26 9.97
N SER A 112 -3.23 -11.89 10.50
CA SER A 112 -3.67 -10.48 10.51
C SER A 112 -2.79 -9.61 11.41
N ALA A 113 -2.25 -10.13 12.52
CA ALA A 113 -1.31 -9.42 13.38
C ALA A 113 0.04 -9.18 12.67
N ILE A 114 0.52 -10.15 11.90
CA ILE A 114 1.67 -9.96 10.99
C ILE A 114 1.38 -8.85 9.98
N GLY A 115 0.22 -8.87 9.33
CA GLY A 115 -0.18 -7.80 8.40
C GLY A 115 -0.18 -6.41 9.04
N ARG A 116 -0.76 -6.27 10.24
CA ARG A 116 -0.71 -5.02 11.02
C ARG A 116 0.71 -4.61 11.38
N SER A 117 1.56 -5.55 11.79
CA SER A 117 2.97 -5.30 12.10
C SER A 117 3.73 -4.72 10.91
N ILE A 118 3.50 -5.27 9.70
CA ILE A 118 4.09 -4.76 8.46
C ILE A 118 3.61 -3.33 8.19
N LEU A 119 2.28 -3.09 8.20
CA LEU A 119 1.72 -1.77 7.91
C LEU A 119 2.17 -0.69 8.90
N SER A 120 2.33 -1.05 10.18
CA SER A 120 2.79 -0.16 11.25
C SER A 120 4.31 -0.11 11.42
N SER A 121 5.07 -0.95 10.70
CA SER A 121 6.52 -1.09 10.87
C SER A 121 6.93 -1.37 12.32
N SER A 122 6.23 -2.29 13.00
CA SER A 122 6.48 -2.56 14.43
C SER A 122 7.74 -3.40 14.68
N LEU A 123 8.20 -4.18 13.70
CA LEU A 123 9.42 -5.01 13.79
C LEU A 123 10.61 -4.40 13.04
N LEU A 124 10.36 -3.78 11.90
CA LEU A 124 11.40 -3.19 11.05
C LEU A 124 11.33 -1.66 11.13
N PRO A 125 12.47 -0.95 11.01
CA PRO A 125 12.43 0.49 10.85
C PRO A 125 11.50 0.90 9.69
N PRO A 126 10.70 1.97 9.83
CA PRO A 126 9.76 2.37 8.79
C PRO A 126 10.39 2.57 7.40
N SER A 127 11.64 3.01 7.32
CA SER A 127 12.38 3.12 6.05
C SER A 127 12.63 1.76 5.41
N THR A 128 13.05 0.77 6.19
CA THR A 128 13.30 -0.60 5.73
C THR A 128 12.00 -1.28 5.28
N THR A 129 10.90 -1.11 6.02
CA THR A 129 9.59 -1.62 5.58
C THR A 129 9.17 -0.99 4.26
N ARG A 130 9.32 0.34 4.10
CA ARG A 130 8.99 1.02 2.84
C ARG A 130 9.86 0.58 1.68
N GLU A 131 11.15 0.29 1.90
CA GLU A 131 12.03 -0.26 0.88
C GLU A 131 11.62 -1.69 0.50
N TRP A 132 11.30 -2.50 1.50
CA TRP A 132 10.86 -3.88 1.31
C TRP A 132 9.53 -3.96 0.53
N LEU A 133 8.62 -3.02 0.77
CA LEU A 133 7.39 -2.81 0.01
C LEU A 133 7.62 -1.92 -1.22
N ARG A 134 8.62 -2.26 -2.04
CA ARG A 134 8.78 -1.70 -3.40
C ARG A 134 8.82 -2.82 -4.44
N PRO A 135 8.27 -2.58 -5.65
CA PRO A 135 8.48 -3.48 -6.76
C PRO A 135 9.97 -3.53 -7.14
N ILE A 136 10.47 -4.73 -7.46
CA ILE A 136 11.79 -4.94 -8.05
C ILE A 136 11.71 -4.90 -9.56
N THR A 137 10.67 -5.50 -10.12
CA THR A 137 10.43 -5.56 -11.55
C THR A 137 8.95 -5.53 -11.85
N HIS A 138 8.59 -5.04 -13.02
CA HIS A 138 7.24 -5.20 -13.55
C HIS A 138 7.17 -6.53 -14.31
N SER A 139 5.96 -7.09 -14.41
CA SER A 139 5.71 -8.17 -15.36
C SER A 139 5.36 -7.58 -16.74
N GLN A 140 5.00 -8.43 -17.68
CA GLN A 140 4.46 -8.01 -18.98
C GLN A 140 3.12 -7.27 -18.90
N HIS A 141 2.45 -7.30 -17.73
CA HIS A 141 1.18 -6.64 -17.50
C HIS A 141 1.38 -5.35 -16.70
N THR A 142 0.77 -4.23 -17.13
CA THR A 142 0.94 -2.91 -16.50
C THR A 142 0.47 -2.86 -15.05
N HIS A 143 -0.47 -3.73 -14.69
CA HIS A 143 -1.07 -3.82 -13.36
C HIS A 143 -0.48 -4.95 -12.50
N SER A 144 0.72 -5.43 -12.84
CA SER A 144 1.40 -6.46 -12.08
C SER A 144 2.89 -6.14 -11.93
N ALA A 145 3.38 -6.25 -10.71
CA ALA A 145 4.79 -6.14 -10.38
C ALA A 145 5.19 -7.20 -9.36
N ILE A 146 6.49 -7.43 -9.23
CA ILE A 146 7.07 -8.46 -8.36
C ILE A 146 8.05 -7.78 -7.39
N GLY A 147 7.91 -8.07 -6.09
CA GLY A 147 8.74 -7.58 -5.00
C GLY A 147 9.51 -8.70 -4.28
N ARG A 148 9.84 -8.50 -3.00
CA ARG A 148 10.49 -9.52 -2.14
C ARG A 148 9.55 -9.99 -1.04
N PRO A 149 8.94 -11.17 -1.08
CA PRO A 149 8.56 -11.96 -2.24
C PRO A 149 7.17 -11.55 -2.79
N TRP A 150 6.74 -10.30 -2.55
CA TRP A 150 5.39 -9.82 -2.84
C TRP A 150 4.98 -9.98 -4.30
N GLU A 151 3.75 -10.46 -4.50
CA GLU A 151 3.00 -10.32 -5.73
C GLU A 151 2.23 -9.01 -5.64
N ILE A 152 2.55 -8.05 -6.51
CA ILE A 152 2.03 -6.70 -6.41
C ILE A 152 0.99 -6.50 -7.51
N THR A 153 -0.28 -6.45 -7.10
CA THR A 153 -1.40 -6.08 -7.97
C THR A 153 -1.53 -4.57 -7.95
N ARG A 154 -1.60 -3.93 -9.12
CA ARG A 154 -1.85 -2.48 -9.19
C ARG A 154 -3.31 -2.26 -9.56
N MET A 155 -3.99 -1.38 -8.83
CA MET A 155 -5.40 -1.09 -9.05
C MET A 155 -5.57 0.35 -9.50
N ASP A 156 -6.38 0.58 -10.53
CA ASP A 156 -6.89 1.91 -10.86
C ASP A 156 -8.02 2.26 -9.88
N LEU A 157 -7.75 3.18 -8.96
CA LEU A 157 -8.74 3.67 -8.02
C LEU A 157 -9.25 5.05 -8.43
N PRO A 158 -10.57 5.25 -8.53
CA PRO A 158 -11.14 6.59 -8.66
C PRO A 158 -10.74 7.47 -7.48
N PHE A 159 -10.27 8.69 -7.76
CA PHE A 159 -9.90 9.64 -6.69
C PHE A 159 -11.07 10.06 -5.80
N ALA A 160 -12.29 9.94 -6.32
CA ALA A 160 -13.53 10.18 -5.60
C ALA A 160 -14.61 9.27 -6.18
N PRO A 161 -15.65 8.93 -5.40
CA PRO A 161 -16.80 8.19 -5.92
C PRO A 161 -17.34 8.82 -7.21
N GLY A 162 -17.40 8.02 -8.29
CA GLY A 162 -17.88 8.45 -9.60
C GLY A 162 -16.90 9.30 -10.43
N SER A 163 -15.62 9.39 -10.06
CA SER A 163 -14.62 10.07 -10.90
C SER A 163 -14.12 9.17 -12.03
N GLU A 164 -14.00 9.73 -13.24
CA GLU A 164 -13.31 9.07 -14.37
C GLU A 164 -11.78 9.16 -14.26
N ARG A 165 -11.27 10.00 -13.36
CA ARG A 165 -9.82 10.10 -13.09
C ARG A 165 -9.44 9.08 -12.02
N THR A 166 -8.39 8.32 -12.30
CA THR A 166 -7.87 7.30 -11.37
C THR A 166 -6.42 7.56 -10.98
N ARG A 167 -6.01 7.05 -9.81
CA ARG A 167 -4.61 6.78 -9.49
C ARG A 167 -4.35 5.28 -9.47
N LEU A 168 -3.12 4.92 -9.77
CA LEU A 168 -2.62 3.58 -9.50
C LEU A 168 -2.28 3.44 -8.02
N VAL A 169 -2.78 2.37 -7.42
CA VAL A 169 -2.43 1.93 -6.06
C VAL A 169 -1.82 0.55 -6.13
N ASP A 170 -0.70 0.37 -5.44
CA ASP A 170 -0.04 -0.93 -5.33
C ASP A 170 -0.59 -1.70 -4.12
N ILE A 171 -1.14 -2.89 -4.38
CA ILE A 171 -1.63 -3.86 -3.41
C ILE A 171 -0.60 -4.97 -3.29
N TYR A 172 -0.05 -5.14 -2.09
CA TYR A 172 1.00 -6.12 -1.80
C TYR A 172 0.32 -7.39 -1.30
N ALA A 173 0.28 -8.40 -2.15
CA ALA A 173 -0.35 -9.67 -1.84
C ALA A 173 0.68 -10.80 -1.80
N LYS A 174 0.35 -11.84 -1.04
CA LYS A 174 0.96 -13.15 -1.22
C LYS A 174 -0.11 -14.22 -1.05
N ASN A 175 -0.28 -15.01 -2.09
CA ASN A 175 -1.09 -16.23 -2.01
C ASN A 175 -0.25 -17.41 -1.45
N GLY A 176 -0.97 -18.38 -0.89
CA GLY A 176 -0.46 -19.69 -0.54
C GLY A 176 -1.54 -20.73 -0.79
N GLY A 177 -1.15 -21.88 -1.31
CA GLY A 177 -2.07 -22.96 -1.59
C GLY A 177 -1.36 -24.30 -1.41
N ILE A 178 -1.90 -25.14 -0.54
CA ILE A 178 -1.43 -26.51 -0.37
C ILE A 178 -2.63 -27.41 -0.07
N ALA A 179 -2.84 -28.41 -0.93
CA ALA A 179 -3.90 -29.40 -0.74
C ALA A 179 -5.28 -28.76 -0.50
N ALA A 180 -5.84 -28.95 0.69
CA ALA A 180 -7.14 -28.39 1.08
C ALA A 180 -7.10 -26.95 1.59
N TYR A 181 -5.97 -26.25 1.51
CA TYR A 181 -5.81 -24.92 2.10
C TYR A 181 -5.46 -23.87 1.06
N LEU A 182 -6.18 -22.76 1.09
CA LEU A 182 -5.87 -21.54 0.35
C LEU A 182 -5.77 -20.37 1.33
N THR A 183 -4.77 -19.52 1.13
CA THR A 183 -4.50 -18.36 1.98
C THR A 183 -4.10 -17.16 1.14
N TYR A 184 -4.56 -15.98 1.56
CA TYR A 184 -4.08 -14.68 1.10
C TYR A 184 -3.73 -13.82 2.30
N LEU A 185 -2.55 -13.20 2.25
CA LEU A 185 -2.27 -11.96 2.99
C LEU A 185 -2.20 -10.83 1.97
N ILE A 186 -3.01 -9.79 2.18
CA ILE A 186 -3.13 -8.66 1.27
C ILE A 186 -2.98 -7.36 2.05
N LEU A 187 -2.11 -6.46 1.59
CA LEU A 187 -1.81 -5.20 2.26
C LEU A 187 -1.98 -4.04 1.28
N SER A 188 -2.59 -2.95 1.76
CA SER A 188 -2.63 -1.67 1.06
C SER A 188 -1.95 -0.60 1.93
N PRO A 189 -0.62 -0.39 1.75
CA PRO A 189 0.15 0.55 2.57
C PRO A 189 -0.37 2.00 2.46
N ASP A 190 -0.80 2.41 1.27
CA ASP A 190 -1.36 3.75 1.02
C ASP A 190 -2.58 4.06 1.90
N HIS A 191 -3.37 3.04 2.24
CA HIS A 191 -4.60 3.17 3.03
C HIS A 191 -4.44 2.70 4.48
N GLY A 192 -3.30 2.08 4.83
CA GLY A 192 -3.08 1.51 6.16
C GLY A 192 -4.01 0.34 6.50
N ILE A 193 -4.56 -0.36 5.50
CA ILE A 193 -5.46 -1.51 5.69
C ILE A 193 -4.86 -2.80 5.12
N GLY A 194 -5.34 -3.94 5.60
CA GLY A 194 -4.95 -5.25 5.08
C GLY A 194 -6.01 -6.31 5.36
N PHE A 195 -5.95 -7.40 4.60
CA PHE A 195 -6.88 -8.51 4.63
C PHE A 195 -6.13 -9.82 4.78
N THR A 196 -6.66 -10.70 5.60
CA THR A 196 -6.26 -12.10 5.62
C THR A 196 -7.46 -12.93 5.22
N LEU A 197 -7.29 -13.80 4.23
CA LEU A 197 -8.32 -14.73 3.78
C LEU A 197 -7.75 -16.13 3.88
N MET A 198 -8.50 -17.04 4.51
CA MET A 198 -8.13 -18.44 4.67
C MET A 198 -9.35 -19.29 4.35
N VAL A 199 -9.21 -20.22 3.41
CA VAL A 199 -10.25 -21.18 3.05
C VAL A 199 -9.67 -22.58 3.17
N ALA A 200 -10.42 -23.46 3.83
CA ALA A 200 -10.11 -24.87 3.90
C ALA A 200 -11.22 -25.67 3.22
N SER A 201 -10.91 -26.36 2.12
CA SER A 201 -11.88 -27.12 1.33
C SER A 201 -11.25 -28.39 0.76
N LYS A 202 -11.99 -29.51 0.76
CA LYS A 202 -11.51 -30.78 0.17
C LYS A 202 -11.29 -30.67 -1.35
N THR A 203 -11.79 -29.61 -1.98
CA THR A 203 -11.65 -29.30 -3.40
C THR A 203 -10.96 -27.96 -3.63
N SER A 204 -10.11 -27.50 -2.70
CA SER A 204 -9.45 -26.19 -2.77
C SER A 204 -8.66 -25.97 -4.06
N PHE A 205 -8.03 -27.02 -4.58
CA PHE A 205 -7.67 -27.15 -5.98
C PHE A 205 -8.69 -28.11 -6.57
N GLY A 206 -9.65 -27.61 -7.36
CA GLY A 206 -10.64 -28.46 -8.01
C GLY A 206 -9.93 -29.55 -8.82
N GLY A 207 -10.59 -30.70 -9.03
CA GLY A 207 -10.05 -31.79 -9.86
C GLY A 207 -9.65 -31.34 -11.28
N ASP A 208 -10.12 -30.18 -11.71
CA ASP A 208 -9.85 -29.55 -13.02
C ASP A 208 -8.77 -28.44 -12.96
N GLY A 209 -8.18 -28.15 -11.79
CA GLY A 209 -7.12 -27.15 -11.61
C GLY A 209 -7.59 -25.74 -11.23
N ASP A 210 -8.90 -25.51 -11.10
CA ASP A 210 -9.48 -24.23 -10.70
C ASP A 210 -9.40 -24.00 -9.17
N LEU A 211 -9.21 -22.74 -8.76
CA LEU A 211 -9.28 -22.31 -7.36
C LEU A 211 -10.71 -22.42 -6.84
N ASP A 212 -10.85 -22.68 -5.53
CA ASP A 212 -12.14 -22.62 -4.84
C ASP A 212 -12.88 -21.30 -5.17
N ALA A 213 -14.13 -21.42 -5.62
CA ALA A 213 -14.94 -20.28 -6.06
C ALA A 213 -15.17 -19.27 -4.93
N THR A 214 -15.31 -19.75 -3.68
CA THR A 214 -15.49 -18.89 -2.50
C THR A 214 -14.23 -18.07 -2.27
N PHE A 215 -13.05 -18.69 -2.34
CA PHE A 215 -11.78 -18.00 -2.19
C PHE A 215 -11.62 -16.91 -3.26
N SER A 216 -11.90 -17.24 -4.52
CA SER A 216 -11.83 -16.31 -5.65
C SER A 216 -12.76 -15.11 -5.46
N ILE A 217 -14.06 -15.36 -5.22
CA ILE A 217 -15.08 -14.31 -5.04
C ILE A 217 -14.75 -13.40 -3.84
N LEU A 218 -14.35 -13.99 -2.71
CA LEU A 218 -14.04 -13.20 -1.52
C LEU A 218 -12.80 -12.33 -1.73
N SER A 219 -11.76 -12.84 -2.40
CA SER A 219 -10.55 -12.06 -2.67
C SER A 219 -10.83 -10.83 -3.54
N GLU A 220 -11.65 -10.98 -4.59
CA GLU A 220 -12.06 -9.86 -5.45
C GLU A 220 -12.98 -8.88 -4.70
N LEU A 221 -14.00 -9.38 -3.99
CA LEU A 221 -14.93 -8.53 -3.26
C LEU A 221 -14.24 -7.67 -2.20
N LEU A 222 -13.21 -8.22 -1.53
CA LEU A 222 -12.42 -7.48 -0.56
C LEU A 222 -11.75 -6.27 -1.21
N LEU A 223 -11.13 -6.47 -2.38
CA LEU A 223 -10.42 -5.42 -3.10
C LEU A 223 -11.38 -4.40 -3.74
N GLU A 224 -12.41 -4.88 -4.44
CA GLU A 224 -13.38 -4.04 -5.16
C GLU A 224 -14.21 -3.14 -4.25
N LYS A 225 -14.42 -3.53 -2.98
CA LYS A 225 -15.25 -2.76 -2.05
C LYS A 225 -14.45 -1.96 -1.06
N TRP A 226 -13.51 -2.59 -0.37
CA TRP A 226 -12.88 -1.96 0.79
C TRP A 226 -11.77 -0.99 0.40
N VAL A 227 -11.03 -1.26 -0.68
CA VAL A 227 -9.96 -0.36 -1.11
C VAL A 227 -10.53 0.97 -1.63
N PRO A 228 -11.54 1.01 -2.52
CA PRO A 228 -12.19 2.27 -2.90
C PRO A 228 -12.88 2.98 -1.74
N ALA A 229 -13.48 2.23 -0.81
CA ALA A 229 -14.11 2.82 0.38
C ALA A 229 -13.06 3.50 1.28
N ALA A 230 -11.88 2.89 1.46
CA ALA A 230 -10.79 3.49 2.22
C ALA A 230 -10.22 4.74 1.53
N GLU A 231 -10.08 4.74 0.20
CA GLU A 231 -9.69 5.94 -0.57
C GLU A 231 -10.69 7.08 -0.34
N ALA A 232 -11.99 6.80 -0.46
CA ALA A 232 -13.04 7.79 -0.23
C ALA A 232 -13.04 8.32 1.20
N ALA A 233 -12.94 7.44 2.20
CA ALA A 233 -12.88 7.83 3.61
C ALA A 233 -11.64 8.67 3.93
N ALA A 234 -10.47 8.31 3.38
CA ALA A 234 -9.24 9.09 3.56
C ALA A 234 -9.36 10.49 2.93
N ARG A 235 -10.00 10.57 1.76
CA ARG A 235 -10.29 11.85 1.11
C ARG A 235 -11.21 12.73 1.94
N ASP A 236 -12.32 12.18 2.45
CA ASP A 236 -13.29 12.95 3.23
C ASP A 236 -12.66 13.43 4.55
N ALA A 237 -11.92 12.56 5.24
CA ALA A 237 -11.14 12.94 6.42
C ALA A 237 -10.14 14.08 6.13
N ALA A 238 -9.40 14.01 5.01
CA ALA A 238 -8.51 15.10 4.61
C ALA A 238 -9.26 16.41 4.34
N GLY A 239 -10.49 16.34 3.83
CA GLY A 239 -11.37 17.49 3.68
C GLY A 239 -11.74 18.11 5.02
N ASP A 240 -12.29 17.30 5.92
CA ASP A 240 -12.77 17.77 7.22
C ASP A 240 -11.63 18.30 8.10
N ASP A 241 -10.49 17.62 8.09
CA ASP A 241 -9.40 17.90 9.01
C ASP A 241 -8.48 19.02 8.49
N LEU A 242 -8.23 19.09 7.17
CA LEU A 242 -7.21 19.95 6.59
C LEU A 242 -7.74 21.07 5.67
N ALA A 243 -8.93 20.94 5.08
CA ALA A 243 -9.49 22.02 4.25
C ALA A 243 -9.93 23.21 5.09
N GLY A 244 -10.01 24.38 4.46
CA GLY A 244 -10.48 25.61 5.09
C GLY A 244 -9.72 26.85 4.66
N THR A 245 -10.02 27.96 5.33
CA THR A 245 -9.31 29.23 5.15
C THR A 245 -8.31 29.43 6.26
N TYR A 246 -7.07 29.69 5.88
CA TYR A 246 -5.96 29.99 6.79
C TYR A 246 -5.57 31.45 6.60
N VAL A 247 -5.32 32.17 7.70
CA VAL A 247 -4.96 33.59 7.67
C VAL A 247 -3.77 33.89 8.57
N ALA A 248 -3.00 34.90 8.20
CA ALA A 248 -1.94 35.41 9.05
C ALA A 248 -2.52 35.99 10.35
N ASP A 249 -1.84 35.71 11.46
CA ASP A 249 -2.12 36.29 12.78
C ASP A 249 -1.21 37.51 13.10
N ASP A 250 -0.18 37.73 12.28
CA ASP A 250 0.75 38.87 12.38
C ASP A 250 0.22 40.19 11.78
N GLY A 251 -1.02 40.18 11.28
CA GLY A 251 -1.67 41.34 10.65
C GLY A 251 -1.27 41.59 9.20
N SER A 252 -0.43 40.73 8.60
CA SER A 252 -0.16 40.78 7.17
C SER A 252 -1.39 40.41 6.35
N ASP A 253 -1.47 40.94 5.13
CA ASP A 253 -2.48 40.52 4.16
C ASP A 253 -2.08 39.20 3.49
N SER A 254 -2.04 38.13 4.28
CA SER A 254 -1.66 36.79 3.82
C SER A 254 -2.73 35.77 4.16
N THR A 255 -3.17 35.01 3.17
CA THR A 255 -4.25 34.02 3.30
C THR A 255 -4.04 32.81 2.39
N ALA A 256 -4.49 31.64 2.81
CA ALA A 256 -4.56 30.46 1.97
C ALA A 256 -5.94 29.81 2.05
N GLU A 257 -6.48 29.38 0.91
CA GLU A 257 -7.76 28.68 0.82
C GLU A 257 -7.54 27.28 0.27
N LEU A 258 -7.83 26.28 1.10
CA LEU A 258 -7.67 24.87 0.77
C LEU A 258 -9.04 24.21 0.68
N ALA A 259 -9.25 23.41 -0.35
CA ALA A 259 -10.50 22.67 -0.54
C ALA A 259 -10.28 21.39 -1.34
N LEU A 260 -11.20 20.45 -1.17
CA LEU A 260 -11.31 19.31 -2.07
C LEU A 260 -12.08 19.77 -3.32
N VAL A 261 -11.42 19.73 -4.49
CA VAL A 261 -12.02 20.17 -5.75
C VAL A 261 -12.34 18.95 -6.61
N ARG A 262 -13.56 18.91 -7.17
CA ARG A 262 -13.98 17.82 -8.05
C ARG A 262 -13.02 17.71 -9.24
N GLY A 263 -12.56 16.49 -9.51
CA GLY A 263 -11.66 16.21 -10.63
C GLY A 263 -10.20 16.61 -10.39
N ARG A 264 -9.82 17.09 -9.20
CA ARG A 264 -8.42 17.36 -8.83
C ARG A 264 -7.84 16.28 -7.92
N LEU A 265 -6.52 16.26 -7.83
CA LEU A 265 -5.77 15.25 -7.08
C LEU A 265 -5.58 15.72 -5.63
N GLY A 266 -6.30 15.14 -4.67
CA GLY A 266 -6.12 15.46 -3.24
C GLY A 266 -6.61 16.86 -2.82
N LEU A 267 -5.92 17.47 -1.86
CA LEU A 267 -6.29 18.76 -1.27
C LEU A 267 -5.69 19.91 -2.09
N THR A 268 -6.56 20.72 -2.72
CA THR A 268 -6.13 21.79 -3.60
C THR A 268 -5.94 23.10 -2.84
N VAL A 269 -4.79 23.75 -3.04
CA VAL A 269 -4.59 25.16 -2.67
C VAL A 269 -5.20 26.01 -3.77
N LYS A 270 -6.42 26.50 -3.54
CA LYS A 270 -7.18 27.30 -4.51
C LYS A 270 -6.64 28.72 -4.63
N ARG A 271 -6.25 29.30 -3.50
CA ARG A 271 -5.78 30.67 -3.41
C ARG A 271 -4.67 30.75 -2.38
N LEU A 272 -3.60 31.45 -2.71
CA LEU A 272 -2.51 31.78 -1.80
C LEU A 272 -2.16 33.25 -2.02
N VAL A 273 -2.47 34.09 -1.05
CA VAL A 273 -2.10 35.50 -1.02
C VAL A 273 -0.99 35.68 0.00
N TYR A 274 0.05 36.39 -0.40
CA TYR A 274 1.20 36.75 0.42
C TYR A 274 1.39 38.27 0.37
N ASN A 275 1.20 38.96 1.49
CA ASN A 275 1.27 40.42 1.59
C ASN A 275 0.49 41.17 0.48
N GLY A 276 -0.77 40.79 0.28
CA GLY A 276 -1.67 41.38 -0.73
C GLY A 276 -1.40 40.94 -2.17
N THR A 277 -0.40 40.09 -2.40
CA THR A 277 -0.06 39.57 -3.72
C THR A 277 -0.57 38.14 -3.87
N ASP A 278 -1.36 37.89 -4.91
CA ASP A 278 -1.76 36.53 -5.28
C ASP A 278 -0.57 35.77 -5.89
N PHE A 279 -0.15 34.69 -5.22
CA PHE A 279 0.98 33.87 -5.59
C PHE A 279 0.78 33.18 -6.94
N PHE A 280 -0.39 32.62 -7.21
CA PHE A 280 -0.65 31.92 -8.47
C PHE A 280 -0.79 32.91 -9.63
N ALA A 281 -1.43 34.06 -9.42
CA ALA A 281 -1.56 35.09 -10.46
C ALA A 281 -0.21 35.75 -10.82
N THR A 282 0.74 35.78 -9.89
CA THR A 282 2.04 36.43 -10.06
C THR A 282 3.15 35.45 -10.38
N VAL A 283 3.46 34.55 -9.43
CA VAL A 283 4.54 33.55 -9.56
C VAL A 283 4.09 32.42 -10.47
N GLY A 284 2.89 31.88 -10.22
CA GLY A 284 2.35 30.78 -11.02
C GLY A 284 2.23 31.11 -12.50
N LYS A 285 1.69 32.29 -12.84
CA LYS A 285 1.60 32.78 -14.22
C LYS A 285 2.96 32.80 -14.93
N ASN A 286 4.01 33.27 -14.25
CA ASN A 286 5.36 33.34 -14.84
C ASN A 286 6.02 31.95 -14.98
N LEU A 287 5.62 30.99 -14.15
CA LEU A 287 6.16 29.63 -14.14
C LEU A 287 5.25 28.59 -14.83
N GLY A 288 4.08 29.00 -15.34
CA GLY A 288 3.17 28.14 -16.11
C GLY A 288 2.22 27.27 -15.28
N PHE A 289 1.87 27.66 -14.06
CA PHE A 289 0.89 26.96 -13.22
C PHE A 289 -0.16 27.91 -12.61
N GLN A 290 -1.33 27.39 -12.26
CA GLN A 290 -2.48 28.18 -11.79
C GLN A 290 -3.01 27.72 -10.43
N GLY A 291 -2.48 26.63 -9.90
CA GLY A 291 -2.82 26.12 -8.58
C GLY A 291 -1.86 25.03 -8.16
N ALA A 292 -2.12 24.43 -7.01
CA ALA A 292 -1.37 23.28 -6.55
C ALA A 292 -2.25 22.27 -5.82
N ASP A 293 -1.89 21.01 -5.98
CA ASP A 293 -2.50 19.88 -5.28
C ASP A 293 -1.49 19.35 -4.25
N LEU A 294 -1.88 19.32 -2.98
CA LEU A 294 -1.00 18.87 -1.90
C LEU A 294 -0.95 17.35 -1.84
N GLN A 295 0.26 16.81 -1.85
CA GLN A 295 0.55 15.38 -1.74
C GLN A 295 1.31 15.09 -0.45
N PHE A 296 0.82 14.15 0.34
CA PHE A 296 1.51 13.74 1.56
C PHE A 296 2.81 13.01 1.21
N VAL A 297 3.91 13.36 1.88
CA VAL A 297 5.24 12.79 1.59
C VAL A 297 5.75 11.82 2.66
N GLY A 298 4.88 11.38 3.57
CA GLY A 298 5.26 10.41 4.60
C GLY A 298 6.10 10.99 5.74
N LEU A 299 6.21 12.32 5.83
CA LEU A 299 6.94 13.03 6.88
C LEU A 299 5.95 13.55 7.92
N LYS A 300 6.14 13.10 9.15
CA LYS A 300 5.37 13.49 10.32
C LYS A 300 6.32 13.61 11.50
N ASP A 301 6.19 14.68 12.26
CA ASP A 301 6.96 14.92 13.49
C ASP A 301 6.11 15.72 14.47
N GLU A 302 6.10 15.36 15.74
CA GLU A 302 5.42 16.06 16.85
C GLU A 302 4.21 16.98 16.49
N GLY A 303 3.11 16.38 16.01
CA GLY A 303 1.89 17.12 15.68
C GLY A 303 1.95 17.87 14.35
N GLU A 304 3.02 17.77 13.57
CA GLU A 304 3.17 18.33 12.24
C GLU A 304 3.20 17.24 11.16
N VAL A 305 2.64 17.56 10.00
CA VAL A 305 2.66 16.71 8.81
C VAL A 305 3.07 17.53 7.60
N SER A 306 4.01 17.00 6.81
CA SER A 306 4.54 17.69 5.64
C SER A 306 3.94 17.14 4.35
N PHE A 307 3.61 18.08 3.46
CA PHE A 307 3.10 17.87 2.14
C PHE A 307 4.02 18.55 1.12
N ARG A 308 3.92 18.09 -0.13
CA ARG A 308 4.51 18.75 -1.29
C ARG A 308 3.42 19.18 -2.25
N ALA A 309 3.51 20.41 -2.72
CA ALA A 309 2.58 21.04 -3.64
C ALA A 309 2.94 20.65 -5.08
N VAL A 310 2.09 19.84 -5.71
CA VAL A 310 2.18 19.54 -7.13
C VAL A 310 1.55 20.70 -7.90
N PHE A 311 2.40 21.63 -8.34
CA PHE A 311 1.99 22.75 -9.17
C PHE A 311 1.40 22.25 -10.48
N SER A 312 0.23 22.75 -10.83
CA SER A 312 -0.51 22.29 -12.00
C SER A 312 -1.29 23.42 -12.65
N ASN A 313 -1.58 23.23 -13.93
CA ASN A 313 -2.47 24.10 -14.67
C ASN A 313 -3.89 23.51 -14.58
N ILE A 314 -4.86 24.31 -14.10
CA ILE A 314 -6.23 23.82 -13.82
C ILE A 314 -6.98 23.55 -15.13
N GLU A 315 -6.62 24.25 -16.21
CA GLU A 315 -7.35 24.29 -17.49
C GLU A 315 -6.55 23.69 -18.67
N GLY A 316 -5.38 23.11 -18.40
CA GLY A 316 -4.48 22.60 -19.44
C GLY A 316 -4.89 21.22 -19.97
N GLU A 317 -5.92 21.14 -20.81
CA GLU A 317 -6.05 19.96 -21.67
C GLU A 317 -4.85 19.89 -22.60
N SER A 318 -4.14 18.75 -22.59
CA SER A 318 -3.12 18.49 -23.61
C SER A 318 -3.81 18.23 -24.94
N ALA A 319 -4.08 19.29 -25.69
CA ALA A 319 -4.56 19.19 -27.07
C ALA A 319 -3.47 18.55 -27.93
N GLY A 320 -3.55 17.25 -28.18
CA GLY A 320 -2.61 16.55 -29.05
C GLY A 320 -2.55 15.03 -28.84
N ARG A 321 -1.82 14.35 -29.72
CA ARG A 321 -1.50 12.92 -29.57
C ARG A 321 -0.74 12.72 -28.26
N ALA A 322 -1.24 11.82 -27.40
CA ALA A 322 -0.55 11.43 -26.17
C ALA A 322 0.89 10.99 -26.48
N PRO A 323 1.91 11.74 -26.04
CA PRO A 323 3.30 11.43 -26.37
C PRO A 323 3.73 10.14 -25.65
N VAL A 324 4.31 9.19 -26.40
CA VAL A 324 4.81 7.93 -25.83
C VAL A 324 5.84 8.19 -24.73
N LEU A 325 6.78 9.10 -24.99
CA LEU A 325 7.78 9.54 -24.01
C LEU A 325 7.28 10.62 -23.04
N GLY A 326 6.11 11.21 -23.28
CA GLY A 326 5.56 12.29 -22.46
C GLY A 326 4.46 11.83 -21.50
N LYS A 327 4.11 10.54 -21.48
CA LYS A 327 3.48 9.88 -20.32
C LYS A 327 4.37 9.90 -19.06
N LYS A 328 5.56 10.52 -19.12
CA LYS A 328 6.41 10.78 -17.96
C LYS A 328 5.64 11.60 -16.94
N CYS A 329 5.60 11.09 -15.70
CA CYS A 329 5.17 11.80 -14.49
C CYS A 329 6.08 13.00 -14.14
N ALA A 330 6.48 13.81 -15.13
CA ALA A 330 7.45 14.89 -14.97
C ALA A 330 7.00 15.96 -13.96
N GLY A 331 5.70 16.04 -13.67
CA GLY A 331 5.14 16.99 -12.70
C GLY A 331 5.16 16.54 -11.23
N THR A 332 5.35 15.26 -10.91
CA THR A 332 5.20 14.78 -9.51
C THR A 332 6.51 14.34 -8.84
N TRP A 333 7.32 13.50 -9.48
CA TRP A 333 8.59 13.03 -8.87
C TRP A 333 9.79 13.90 -9.22
N GLY A 334 9.87 14.38 -10.47
CA GLY A 334 11.02 15.15 -10.96
C GLY A 334 11.01 16.62 -10.51
N GLY A 335 9.86 17.13 -10.06
CA GLY A 335 9.68 18.51 -9.63
C GLY A 335 9.78 18.73 -8.11
N ALA A 336 9.82 17.67 -7.31
CA ALA A 336 9.82 17.77 -5.86
C ALA A 336 11.06 18.54 -5.36
N GLY A 337 10.84 19.66 -4.66
CA GLY A 337 11.92 20.52 -4.18
C GLY A 337 12.68 21.29 -5.26
N TRP A 338 12.20 21.30 -6.51
CA TRP A 338 12.91 21.93 -7.63
C TRP A 338 12.97 23.45 -7.50
N PHE A 339 11.84 24.09 -7.22
CA PHE A 339 11.77 25.53 -7.06
C PHE A 339 12.13 25.88 -5.62
N THR A 340 13.24 26.57 -5.42
CA THR A 340 13.68 26.99 -4.08
C THR A 340 13.74 28.51 -3.97
N TYR A 341 13.46 29.01 -2.77
CA TYR A 341 13.67 30.40 -2.39
C TYR A 341 14.30 30.43 -1.00
N GLY A 342 15.46 31.07 -0.88
CA GLY A 342 16.22 31.10 0.38
C GLY A 342 16.70 29.72 0.87
N ASN A 343 17.04 28.80 -0.05
CA ASN A 343 17.39 27.39 0.22
C ASN A 343 16.25 26.53 0.79
N THR A 344 15.01 26.99 0.68
CA THR A 344 13.82 26.24 1.09
C THR A 344 12.92 26.01 -0.12
N ALA A 345 12.33 24.83 -0.20
CA ALA A 345 11.50 24.42 -1.31
C ALA A 345 10.14 25.15 -1.33
N LEU A 346 9.78 25.76 -2.46
CA LEU A 346 8.54 26.52 -2.64
C LEU A 346 7.30 25.62 -2.66
N ASP A 347 7.47 24.35 -2.98
CA ASP A 347 6.42 23.34 -2.94
C ASP A 347 6.21 22.74 -1.54
N GLU A 348 6.91 23.19 -0.49
CA GLU A 348 6.71 22.69 0.86
C GLU A 348 5.49 23.35 1.55
N ALA A 349 4.59 22.51 2.06
CA ALA A 349 3.46 22.91 2.88
C ALA A 349 3.43 22.03 4.14
N VAL A 350 3.40 22.64 5.32
CA VAL A 350 3.43 21.92 6.61
C VAL A 350 2.18 22.28 7.41
N PHE A 351 1.38 21.28 7.77
CA PHE A 351 0.26 21.48 8.69
C PHE A 351 0.72 21.23 10.11
N SER A 352 0.36 22.13 11.02
CA SER A 352 0.39 21.87 12.46
C SER A 352 -0.99 21.39 12.89
N LEU A 353 -1.06 20.25 13.57
CA LEU A 353 -2.27 19.55 13.95
C LEU A 353 -2.55 19.71 15.45
N GLY A 354 -3.84 19.79 15.80
CA GLY A 354 -4.31 19.70 17.17
C GLY A 354 -4.25 18.26 17.70
N VAL A 355 -4.56 18.09 18.99
CA VAL A 355 -4.65 16.77 19.63
C VAL A 355 -5.71 15.86 19.02
N ASP A 356 -6.70 16.45 18.36
CA ASP A 356 -7.78 15.78 17.62
C ASP A 356 -7.39 15.41 16.19
N GLY A 357 -6.15 15.72 15.76
CA GLY A 357 -5.66 15.47 14.41
C GLY A 357 -6.04 16.53 13.37
N LYS A 358 -6.82 17.55 13.75
CA LYS A 358 -7.28 18.59 12.83
C LYS A 358 -6.24 19.68 12.66
N ALA A 359 -6.14 20.25 11.46
CA ALA A 359 -5.22 21.34 11.22
C ALA A 359 -5.58 22.57 12.07
N THR A 360 -4.58 23.14 12.73
CA THR A 360 -4.66 24.41 13.46
C THR A 360 -3.90 25.51 12.76
N ALA A 361 -2.85 25.15 12.01
CA ALA A 361 -2.07 26.07 11.21
C ALA A 361 -1.55 25.39 9.93
N LEU A 362 -1.20 26.23 8.96
CA LEU A 362 -0.54 25.86 7.71
C LEU A 362 0.66 26.79 7.50
N SER A 363 1.82 26.20 7.25
CA SER A 363 3.06 26.93 7.00
C SER A 363 3.56 26.66 5.58
N PHE A 364 4.05 27.72 4.93
CA PHE A 364 4.81 27.67 3.68
C PHE A 364 6.24 28.14 3.98
N PRO A 365 7.17 27.22 4.32
CA PRO A 365 8.48 27.58 4.86
C PRO A 365 9.31 28.49 3.94
N ALA A 366 9.28 28.25 2.62
CA ALA A 366 9.98 29.11 1.66
C ALA A 366 9.47 30.56 1.69
N LEU A 367 8.18 30.77 1.92
CA LEU A 367 7.59 32.11 2.03
C LEU A 367 7.76 32.73 3.43
N ARG A 368 8.33 31.98 4.39
CA ARG A 368 8.37 32.33 5.83
C ARG A 368 6.98 32.69 6.34
N LEU A 369 5.97 31.99 5.84
CA LEU A 369 4.57 32.29 6.07
C LEU A 369 3.97 31.20 6.96
N LYS A 370 3.39 31.61 8.08
CA LYS A 370 2.55 30.75 8.93
C LYS A 370 1.15 31.35 8.98
N LEU A 371 0.15 30.51 8.77
CA LEU A 371 -1.25 30.90 8.71
C LEU A 371 -2.05 30.05 9.70
N ILE A 372 -2.92 30.68 10.49
CA ILE A 372 -3.80 30.00 11.45
C ILE A 372 -5.12 29.66 10.77
N LYS A 373 -5.63 28.44 11.00
CA LYS A 373 -6.92 28.00 10.47
C LYS A 373 -8.02 28.85 11.09
N LYS A 374 -8.85 29.49 10.27
CA LYS A 374 -10.04 30.18 10.77
C LYS A 374 -11.04 29.16 11.30
N PRO A 375 -11.74 29.46 12.41
CA PRO A 375 -12.89 28.67 12.82
C PRO A 375 -13.90 28.66 11.69
N THR A 376 -14.28 27.47 11.23
CA THR A 376 -15.44 27.31 10.35
C THR A 376 -16.65 27.78 11.16
N LYS A 377 -17.18 28.98 10.89
CA LYS A 377 -18.53 29.30 11.36
C LYS A 377 -19.42 28.22 10.74
N GLU A 378 -20.17 27.49 11.56
CA GLU A 378 -21.23 26.60 11.09
C GLU A 378 -22.03 27.37 10.03
N LEU A 379 -21.90 26.94 8.78
CA LEU A 379 -22.80 27.37 7.73
C LEU A 379 -24.15 26.76 8.10
N VAL A 380 -25.02 27.59 8.68
CA VAL A 380 -26.45 27.31 8.82
C VAL A 380 -26.93 26.83 7.46
N GLY A 381 -27.55 25.65 7.44
CA GLY A 381 -27.83 24.86 6.24
C GLY A 381 -28.41 25.67 5.10
N PHE A 382 -27.80 25.50 3.92
CA PHE A 382 -28.52 25.72 2.67
C PHE A 382 -29.46 24.54 2.49
N ASP A 383 -30.73 24.88 2.38
CA ASP A 383 -31.87 24.03 2.08
C ASP A 383 -31.65 23.29 0.75
N ASP A 384 -31.41 21.97 0.82
CA ASP A 384 -31.55 21.07 -0.33
C ASP A 384 -33.04 20.82 -0.58
N SER A 385 -33.72 21.82 -1.13
CA SER A 385 -35.05 21.65 -1.71
C SER A 385 -34.95 21.60 -3.24
N HIS A 386 -34.53 20.43 -3.76
CA HIS A 386 -34.88 20.03 -5.12
C HIS A 386 -35.32 18.56 -5.18
N THR A 387 -36.63 18.40 -4.99
CA THR A 387 -37.53 17.54 -5.78
C THR A 387 -36.97 16.19 -6.22
N ALA A 388 -37.27 15.17 -5.42
CA ALA A 388 -37.49 13.82 -5.92
C ALA A 388 -38.71 13.85 -6.85
N SER A 389 -38.50 13.57 -8.14
CA SER A 389 -39.55 13.07 -9.01
C SER A 389 -39.52 11.53 -8.93
N GLU A 390 -40.53 10.97 -8.26
CA GLU A 390 -41.02 9.64 -8.57
C GLU A 390 -41.42 9.58 -10.05
N GLU A 391 -40.94 8.58 -10.78
CA GLU A 391 -41.76 7.73 -11.67
C GLU A 391 -40.90 6.60 -12.29
N LEU A 392 -41.32 5.36 -11.94
CA LEU A 392 -41.16 4.05 -12.60
C LEU A 392 -39.76 3.46 -12.84
#